data_AF-A0A2V1BW54-F1
#
_entry.id   AF-A0A2V1BW54-F1
#
_cell.length_a   1.000
_cell.length_b   1.000
_cell.length_c   1.000
_cell.angle_alpha   90.00
_cell.angle_beta   90.00
_cell.angle_gamma   90.00
#
_symmetry.space_group_name_H-M   'P 1'
#
loop_
_entity.id
_entity.type
_entity.pdbx_description
1 polymer ?
#
loop_
_entity_poly.entity_id
_entity_poly.type
_entity_poly.pdbx_seq_one_letter_code
_entity_poly.pdbx_strand_id
1 'polypeptide(L)'
;MRTIPIRWNNSHAYDKALIINFVRTAMYTSLSTEKREIRVLRIHPASNPSDDIECTLATVSLQEYPVYDALSYVWGDANITETISVDGEPFEATTTSLPD
;
A
#
# COMPACT_ATOMS: atom_id res chain seq x y z
N MET A 1 -1.45 -4.89 40.12
CA MET A 1 -0.31 -4.14 39.54
C MET A 1 -0.87 -3.15 38.55
N ARG A 2 -0.78 -1.85 38.82
CA ARG A 2 -1.33 -0.78 37.96
C ARG A 2 -0.22 -0.34 37.02
N THR A 3 -0.38 -0.56 35.72
CA THR A 3 0.52 -0.01 34.71
C THR A 3 -0.08 1.31 34.24
N ILE A 4 0.62 2.41 34.52
CA ILE A 4 0.27 3.75 34.03
C ILE A 4 0.73 3.81 32.57
N PRO A 5 -0.13 4.09 31.57
CA PRO A 5 0.34 4.30 30.22
C PRO A 5 1.08 5.64 30.13
N ILE A 6 2.27 5.57 29.55
CA ILE A 6 3.12 6.72 29.23
C ILE A 6 2.35 7.60 28.24
N ARG A 7 1.96 8.80 28.68
CA ARG A 7 1.44 9.85 27.79
C ARG A 7 2.61 10.35 26.93
N TRP A 8 2.66 9.92 25.66
CA TRP A 8 3.41 10.63 24.63
C TRP A 8 2.58 11.84 24.20
N ASN A 9 2.96 13.02 24.67
CA ASN A 9 2.33 14.28 24.28
C ASN A 9 2.90 14.74 22.93
N ASN A 10 2.36 14.22 21.82
CA ASN A 10 2.65 14.71 20.48
C ASN A 10 1.35 14.91 19.70
N SER A 11 0.79 16.12 19.76
CA SER A 11 -0.42 16.53 19.04
C SER A 11 -0.32 16.28 17.53
N HIS A 12 0.88 16.42 16.95
CA HIS A 12 1.14 16.24 15.51
C HIS A 12 1.18 14.78 15.06
N ALA A 13 1.38 13.82 15.98
CA ALA A 13 1.44 12.40 15.62
C ALA A 13 0.05 11.82 15.40
N TYR A 14 -0.95 12.29 16.15
CA TYR A 14 -2.34 11.86 16.01
C TYR A 14 -2.96 12.34 14.70
N ASP A 15 -2.69 13.58 14.29
CA ASP A 15 -3.18 14.11 13.02
C ASP A 15 -2.60 13.32 11.84
N LYS A 16 -1.28 13.06 11.84
CA LYS A 16 -0.65 12.23 10.80
C LYS A 16 -1.16 10.79 10.83
N ALA A 17 -1.29 10.17 11.99
CA ALA A 17 -1.80 8.79 12.09
C ALA A 17 -3.26 8.68 11.65
N LEU A 18 -4.11 9.67 11.97
CA LEU A 18 -5.49 9.73 11.52
C LEU A 18 -5.57 9.97 10.01
N ILE A 19 -4.78 10.90 9.46
CA ILE A 19 -4.71 11.15 8.02
C ILE A 19 -4.22 9.90 7.28
N ILE A 20 -3.13 9.28 7.71
CA ILE A 20 -2.60 8.05 7.11
C ILE A 20 -3.62 6.90 7.20
N ASN A 21 -4.25 6.70 8.36
CA ASN A 21 -5.25 5.64 8.51
C ASN A 21 -6.52 5.93 7.69
N PHE A 22 -6.96 7.18 7.63
CA PHE A 22 -8.10 7.59 6.82
C PHE A 22 -7.81 7.39 5.32
N VAL A 23 -6.65 7.84 4.83
CA VAL A 23 -6.19 7.64 3.45
C VAL A 23 -6.11 6.15 3.13
N ARG A 24 -5.48 5.33 3.99
CA ARG A 24 -5.44 3.87 3.81
C ARG A 24 -6.83 3.25 3.75
N THR A 25 -7.75 3.72 4.59
CA THR A 25 -9.15 3.24 4.59
C THR A 25 -9.90 3.70 3.33
N ALA A 26 -9.61 4.89 2.82
CA ALA A 26 -10.21 5.43 1.60
C ALA A 26 -9.70 4.72 0.33
N MET A 27 -8.40 4.37 0.28
CA MET A 27 -7.82 3.58 -0.81
C MET A 27 -8.44 2.18 -0.91
N TYR A 28 -8.72 1.55 0.23
CA TYR A 28 -9.32 0.21 0.27
C TYR A 28 -10.81 0.26 0.57
N THR A 29 -11.62 0.44 -0.47
CA THR A 29 -13.08 0.27 -0.41
C THR A 29 -13.51 -1.18 -0.09
N SER A 30 -14.79 -1.42 0.21
CA SER A 30 -15.26 -2.81 0.33
C SER A 30 -15.32 -3.47 -1.05
N LEU A 31 -14.84 -4.72 -1.16
CA LEU A 31 -14.94 -5.52 -2.38
C LEU A 31 -16.23 -6.35 -2.37
N SER A 32 -16.95 -6.38 -3.48
CA SER A 32 -18.12 -7.24 -3.63
C SER A 32 -17.73 -8.70 -3.75
N THR A 33 -18.15 -9.52 -2.79
CA THR A 33 -18.01 -10.97 -2.84
C THR A 33 -18.87 -11.60 -3.93
N GLU A 34 -20.06 -11.04 -4.18
CA GLU A 34 -20.98 -11.48 -5.24
C GLU A 34 -20.33 -11.37 -6.62
N LYS A 35 -19.71 -10.22 -6.92
CA LYS A 35 -18.98 -10.00 -8.18
C LYS A 35 -17.58 -10.63 -8.18
N ARG A 36 -17.14 -11.21 -7.07
CA ARG A 36 -15.78 -11.74 -6.88
C ARG A 36 -14.72 -10.69 -7.25
N GLU A 37 -14.90 -9.48 -6.71
CA GLU A 37 -13.98 -8.38 -6.97
C GLU A 37 -12.62 -8.60 -6.32
N ILE A 38 -11.58 -8.21 -7.02
CA ILE A 38 -10.20 -8.15 -6.56
C ILE A 38 -9.61 -6.77 -6.87
N ARG A 39 -8.45 -6.47 -6.28
CA ARG A 39 -7.65 -5.30 -6.64
C ARG A 39 -6.43 -5.72 -7.41
N VAL A 40 -6.22 -5.07 -8.55
CA VAL A 40 -5.02 -5.22 -9.38
C VAL A 40 -4.23 -3.92 -9.28
N LEU A 41 -2.95 -4.04 -8.98
CA LEU A 41 -2.02 -2.92 -9.01
C LEU A 41 -1.55 -2.70 -10.45
N ARG A 42 -1.70 -1.49 -10.96
CA ARG A 42 -1.16 -1.10 -12.26
C ARG A 42 0.08 -0.25 -12.03
N ILE A 43 1.23 -0.76 -12.44
CA ILE A 43 2.50 -0.04 -12.38
C ILE A 43 2.62 0.83 -13.64
N HIS A 44 2.90 2.12 -13.46
CA HIS A 44 3.10 3.06 -14.57
C HIS A 44 4.52 2.98 -15.13
N PRO A 45 4.71 3.22 -16.44
CA PRO A 45 6.05 3.25 -17.03
C PRO A 45 6.84 4.45 -16.47
N ALA A 46 8.06 4.20 -16.04
CA ALA A 46 9.06 5.21 -15.70
C ALA A 46 9.93 5.56 -16.92
N SER A 47 10.48 6.77 -16.95
CA SER A 47 11.39 7.18 -18.03
C SER A 47 12.84 6.79 -17.71
N ASN A 48 13.21 6.82 -16.43
CA ASN A 48 14.54 6.47 -15.94
C ASN A 48 14.46 5.44 -14.81
N PRO A 49 15.51 4.61 -14.61
CA PRO A 49 15.57 3.66 -13.49
C PRO A 49 15.56 4.31 -12.10
N SER A 50 15.86 5.60 -12.01
CA SER A 50 15.88 6.37 -10.76
C SER A 50 14.59 7.15 -10.50
N ASP A 51 13.61 7.07 -11.40
CA ASP A 51 12.31 7.71 -11.18
C ASP A 51 11.54 6.93 -10.10
N ASP A 52 10.73 7.65 -9.32
CA ASP A 52 9.88 7.03 -8.31
C ASP A 52 8.87 6.06 -8.96
N ILE A 53 8.56 4.98 -8.23
CA ILE A 53 7.55 4.02 -8.68
C ILE A 53 6.16 4.64 -8.49
N GLU A 54 5.45 4.83 -9.60
CA GLU A 54 4.04 5.24 -9.61
C GLU A 54 3.12 4.10 -9.99
N CYS A 55 2.05 3.94 -9.21
CA CYS A 55 1.03 2.93 -9.42
C CYS A 55 -0.38 3.50 -9.28
N THR A 56 -1.35 2.78 -9.85
CA THR A 56 -2.78 2.98 -9.58
C THR A 56 -3.44 1.67 -9.16
N LEU A 57 -4.48 1.75 -8.34
CA LEU A 57 -5.21 0.59 -7.85
C LEU A 57 -6.54 0.45 -8.57
N ALA A 58 -6.72 -0.65 -9.29
CA ALA A 58 -7.95 -0.93 -10.01
C ALA A 58 -8.75 -2.04 -9.32
N THR A 59 -10.01 -1.78 -8.97
CA THR A 59 -10.96 -2.84 -8.59
C THR A 59 -11.54 -3.47 -9.84
N VAL A 60 -11.39 -4.78 -9.99
CA VAL A 60 -11.89 -5.54 -11.14
C VAL A 60 -12.69 -6.76 -10.67
N SER A 61 -13.68 -7.17 -11.45
CA SER A 61 -14.47 -8.37 -11.20
C SER A 61 -13.80 -9.58 -11.84
N LEU A 62 -13.57 -10.65 -11.08
CA LEU A 62 -13.08 -11.92 -11.65
C LEU A 62 -14.10 -12.57 -12.62
N GLN A 63 -15.38 -12.19 -12.54
CA GLN A 63 -16.40 -12.69 -13.47
C GLN A 63 -16.24 -12.12 -14.89
N GLU A 64 -15.51 -11.01 -15.03
CA GLU A 64 -15.25 -10.35 -16.33
C GLU A 64 -14.00 -10.89 -17.03
N TYR A 65 -13.36 -11.93 -16.46
CA TYR A 65 -12.13 -12.54 -16.98
C TYR A 65 -11.00 -11.53 -17.26
N PRO A 66 -10.61 -10.70 -16.25
CA PRO A 66 -9.58 -9.69 -16.43
C PRO A 66 -8.22 -10.34 -16.71
N VAL A 67 -7.43 -9.70 -17.57
CA VAL A 67 -6.05 -10.09 -17.85
C VAL A 67 -5.12 -9.28 -16.94
N TYR A 68 -4.27 -9.97 -16.20
CA TYR A 68 -3.27 -9.37 -15.32
C TYR A 68 -2.09 -10.33 -15.16
N ASP A 69 -0.91 -9.79 -14.90
CA ASP A 69 0.29 -10.58 -14.65
C ASP A 69 0.43 -10.91 -13.15
N ALA A 70 0.95 -12.09 -12.87
CA ALA A 70 1.30 -12.50 -11.51
C ALA A 70 2.74 -12.08 -11.19
N LEU A 71 2.91 -11.27 -10.14
CA LEU A 71 4.23 -10.94 -9.63
C LEU A 71 4.74 -12.06 -8.71
N SER A 72 5.94 -12.55 -8.98
CA SER A 72 6.65 -13.43 -8.05
C SER A 72 7.45 -12.57 -7.08
N TYR A 73 7.14 -12.65 -5.79
CA TYR A 73 7.83 -11.87 -4.75
C TYR A 73 8.21 -12.77 -3.57
N VAL A 74 9.20 -12.34 -2.81
CA VAL A 74 9.48 -12.86 -1.47
C VAL A 74 9.09 -11.81 -0.45
N TRP A 75 8.74 -12.26 0.75
CA TRP A 75 8.48 -11.32 1.85
C TRP A 75 9.81 -10.73 2.31
N GLY A 76 10.00 -9.42 2.12
CA GLY A 76 11.11 -8.67 2.70
C GLY A 76 10.94 -8.45 4.20
N ASP A 77 11.94 -7.85 4.83
CA ASP A 77 11.82 -7.39 6.23
C ASP A 77 10.77 -6.27 6.30
N ALA A 78 9.76 -6.43 7.15
CA ALA A 78 8.68 -5.45 7.33
C ALA A 78 9.17 -4.09 7.87
N ASN A 79 10.38 -4.02 8.41
CA ASN A 79 11.01 -2.79 8.87
C ASN A 79 11.83 -2.08 7.78
N ILE A 80 12.01 -2.70 6.60
CA ILE A 80 12.75 -2.13 5.48
C ILE A 80 11.76 -1.86 4.35
N THR A 81 11.35 -0.59 4.25
CA THR A 81 10.39 -0.11 3.25
C THR A 81 10.97 0.99 2.40
N GLU A 82 10.46 1.09 1.17
CA GLU A 82 10.61 2.24 0.29
C GLU A 82 9.24 2.83 0.00
N THR A 83 9.17 4.16 -0.04
CA THR A 83 7.94 4.88 -0.38
C THR A 83 7.72 4.82 -1.89
N ILE A 84 6.57 4.32 -2.29
CA ILE A 84 6.05 4.39 -3.67
C ILE A 84 4.78 5.24 -3.70
N SER A 85 4.37 5.69 -4.88
CA SER A 85 3.11 6.40 -5.06
C SER A 85 2.03 5.44 -5.57
N VAL A 86 0.87 5.39 -4.89
CA VAL A 86 -0.30 4.63 -5.32
C VAL A 86 -1.51 5.55 -5.34
N ASP A 87 -2.13 5.74 -6.51
CA ASP A 87 -3.21 6.70 -6.73
C ASP A 87 -2.86 8.14 -6.30
N GLY A 88 -1.57 8.50 -6.39
CA GLY A 88 -1.04 9.81 -5.98
C GLY A 88 -0.73 9.93 -4.48
N GLU A 89 -0.94 8.87 -3.71
CA GLU A 89 -0.71 8.84 -2.26
C GLU A 89 0.53 8.01 -1.90
N PRO A 90 1.30 8.40 -0.87
CA PRO A 90 2.49 7.66 -0.45
C PRO A 90 2.12 6.31 0.20
N PHE A 91 2.82 5.26 -0.20
CA PHE A 91 2.66 3.91 0.30
C PHE A 91 4.02 3.26 0.62
N GLU A 92 4.15 2.72 1.83
CA GLU A 92 5.36 2.02 2.28
C GLU A 92 5.36 0.57 1.79
N ALA A 93 6.13 0.31 0.72
CA ALA A 93 6.31 -1.03 0.17
C ALA A 93 7.56 -1.69 0.75
N THR A 94 7.48 -2.96 1.12
CA THR A 94 8.65 -3.68 1.63
C THR A 94 9.64 -3.98 0.51
N THR A 95 10.93 -3.72 0.76
CA THR A 95 11.98 -4.06 -0.21
C THR A 95 12.41 -5.50 -0.03
N THR A 96 12.57 -6.22 -1.13
CA THR A 96 13.28 -7.49 -1.08
C THR A 96 14.77 -7.19 -1.04
N SER A 97 15.38 -7.29 0.14
CA SER A 97 16.83 -7.26 0.30
C SER A 97 17.44 -8.57 -0.21
N LEU A 98 17.55 -8.74 -1.52
CA LEU A 98 18.57 -9.64 -2.04
C LEU A 98 19.91 -8.87 -1.95
N PRO A 99 20.89 -9.33 -1.16
CA PRO A 99 22.22 -8.74 -1.24
C PRO A 99 22.79 -8.98 -2.64
N ASP A 100 23.35 -7.92 -3.23
CA ASP A 100 24.10 -7.94 -4.50
C ASP A 100 25.28 -8.94 -4.47
#